data_AF-A0A7C2QVM7-F1
#
_entry.id   AF-A0A7C2QVM7-F1
#
_cell.length_a   1.000
_cell.length_b   1.000
_cell.length_c   1.000
_cell.angle_alpha   90.00
_cell.angle_beta   90.00
_cell.angle_gamma   90.00
#
_symmetry.space_group_name_H-M   'P 1'
#
loop_
_entity.id
_entity.type
_entity.pdbx_description
1 polymer ?
#
loop_
_entity_poly.entity_id
_entity_poly.type
_entity_poly.pdbx_seq_one_letter_code
_entity_poly.pdbx_strand_id
1 'polypeptide(L)'
;MTAVMLTAMACGCNRANTLTRQEKNEGWVLLFDGKTTEGWRNFNGDTLTGWVVEDGCLVGLGLGGDIGGDIVSEGAYENFILKWEWKLGPHGNSGVMYHVVEGEQYEAPYETGPEY
;
A
#
# COMPACT_ATOMS: atom_id res chain seq x y z
N MET A 1 41.00 -0.34 34.84
CA MET A 1 40.60 0.34 33.58
C MET A 1 39.74 -0.64 32.83
N THR A 2 38.44 -0.41 32.77
CA THR A 2 37.50 -1.30 32.09
C THR A 2 37.13 -0.63 30.77
N ALA A 3 37.54 -1.22 29.66
CA ALA A 3 37.14 -0.76 28.33
C ALA A 3 35.78 -1.35 28.00
N VAL A 4 34.79 -0.48 27.77
CA VAL A 4 33.49 -0.86 27.21
C VAL A 4 33.61 -0.69 25.70
N MET A 5 33.62 -1.80 24.96
CA MET A 5 33.55 -1.79 23.51
C MET A 5 32.07 -1.69 23.13
N LEU A 6 31.62 -0.50 22.73
CA LEU A 6 30.31 -0.34 22.11
C LEU A 6 30.43 -0.85 20.67
N THR A 7 29.98 -2.07 20.40
CA THR A 7 29.74 -2.50 19.02
C THR A 7 28.51 -1.74 18.55
N ALA A 8 28.71 -0.69 17.75
CA ALA A 8 27.63 -0.08 17.01
C ALA A 8 27.11 -1.14 16.04
N MET A 9 26.00 -1.78 16.41
CA MET A 9 25.15 -2.48 15.45
C MET A 9 24.72 -1.40 14.46
N ALA A 10 25.29 -1.41 13.25
CA ALA A 10 24.77 -0.61 12.17
C ALA A 10 23.34 -1.09 11.94
N CYS A 11 22.39 -0.38 12.55
CA CYS A 11 20.98 -0.58 12.35
C CYS A 11 20.77 -0.35 10.86
N GLY A 12 20.55 -1.43 10.11
CA GLY A 12 20.17 -1.35 8.72
C GLY A 12 18.86 -0.58 8.70
N CYS A 13 18.92 0.72 8.44
CA CYS A 13 17.75 1.51 8.10
C CYS A 13 17.26 0.93 6.78
N ASN A 14 16.36 -0.05 6.85
CA ASN A 14 15.52 -0.40 5.73
C ASN A 14 14.83 0.91 5.34
N ARG A 15 15.23 1.46 4.20
CA ARG A 15 14.54 2.61 3.63
C ARG A 15 13.15 2.11 3.24
N ALA A 16 12.11 2.81 3.70
CA ALA A 16 10.75 2.55 3.26
C ALA A 16 10.70 2.48 1.72
N ASN A 17 9.81 1.63 1.20
CA ASN A 17 9.60 1.45 -0.23
C ASN A 17 10.86 1.01 -1.01
N THR A 18 11.65 0.10 -0.43
CA THR A 18 12.76 -0.55 -1.12
C THR A 18 12.88 -1.99 -0.64
N LEU A 19 12.86 -2.93 -1.58
CA LEU A 19 13.08 -4.34 -1.25
C LEU A 19 14.53 -4.59 -0.83
N THR A 20 14.70 -5.31 0.27
CA THR A 20 15.97 -5.89 0.68
C THR A 20 16.47 -6.90 -0.35
N ARG A 21 17.75 -7.27 -0.27
CA ARG A 21 18.29 -8.34 -1.12
C ARG A 21 17.56 -9.67 -0.90
N GLN A 22 17.18 -9.96 0.35
CA GLN A 22 16.46 -11.17 0.68
C GLN A 22 15.06 -11.18 0.06
N GLU A 23 14.30 -10.09 0.23
CA GLU A 23 12.96 -9.98 -0.37
C GLU A 23 13.01 -10.14 -1.90
N LYS A 24 14.00 -9.54 -2.57
CA LYS A 24 14.19 -9.76 -4.02
C LYS A 24 14.46 -11.22 -4.37
N ASN A 25 15.28 -11.92 -3.60
CA ASN A 25 15.59 -13.34 -3.83
C ASN A 25 14.40 -14.26 -3.55
N GLU A 26 13.51 -13.86 -2.63
CA GLU A 26 12.26 -14.55 -2.32
C GLU A 26 11.13 -14.24 -3.32
N GLY A 27 11.37 -13.34 -4.29
CA GLY A 27 10.42 -13.00 -5.34
C GLY A 27 9.40 -11.94 -4.96
N TRP A 28 9.63 -11.17 -3.90
CA TRP A 28 8.77 -10.04 -3.55
C TRP A 28 8.81 -8.98 -4.67
N VAL A 29 7.65 -8.37 -4.90
CA VAL A 29 7.47 -7.23 -5.79
C VAL A 29 7.06 -6.02 -4.98
N LEU A 30 7.52 -4.84 -5.40
CA LEU A 30 7.16 -3.60 -4.75
C LEU A 30 5.93 -3.03 -5.45
N LEU A 31 4.80 -2.92 -4.74
CA LEU A 31 3.56 -2.32 -5.26
C LEU A 31 3.54 -0.79 -5.18
N PHE A 32 4.45 -0.19 -4.41
CA PHE A 32 4.57 1.25 -4.27
C PHE A 32 6.02 1.66 -4.04
N ASP A 33 6.54 2.54 -4.89
CA ASP A 33 7.94 2.95 -4.91
C ASP A 33 8.28 4.09 -3.94
N GLY A 34 7.28 4.63 -3.24
CA GLY A 34 7.44 5.77 -2.34
C GLY A 34 7.53 7.12 -3.04
N LYS A 35 7.28 7.21 -4.34
CA LYS A 35 7.53 8.42 -5.15
C LYS A 35 6.43 8.72 -6.14
N THR A 36 5.86 7.70 -6.74
CA THR A 36 4.85 7.81 -7.79
C THR A 36 3.62 7.01 -7.41
N THR A 37 2.52 7.30 -8.09
CA THR A 37 1.29 6.53 -7.98
C THR A 37 1.20 5.45 -9.06
N GLU A 38 2.32 5.09 -9.69
CA GLU A 38 2.36 4.08 -10.74
C GLU A 38 1.88 2.73 -10.19
N GLY A 39 1.09 2.02 -10.99
CA GLY A 39 0.49 0.74 -10.60
C GLY A 39 -0.81 0.87 -9.79
N TRP A 40 -1.34 2.10 -9.60
CA TRP A 40 -2.59 2.36 -8.90
C TRP A 40 -3.54 3.22 -9.74
N ARG A 41 -4.83 2.91 -9.65
CA ARG A 41 -5.93 3.67 -10.28
C ARG A 41 -7.17 3.62 -9.39
N ASN A 42 -8.15 4.48 -9.63
CA ASN A 42 -9.45 4.37 -8.94
C ASN A 42 -10.15 3.06 -9.31
N PHE A 43 -10.93 2.52 -8.37
CA PHE A 43 -11.89 1.45 -8.66
C PHE A 43 -12.85 1.86 -9.79
N ASN A 44 -13.04 0.99 -10.78
CA ASN A 44 -13.79 1.22 -12.02
C ASN A 44 -13.30 2.44 -12.87
N GLY A 45 -12.07 2.92 -12.65
CA GLY A 45 -11.52 4.07 -13.38
C GLY A 45 -10.09 3.83 -13.89
N ASP A 46 -9.67 4.66 -14.84
CA ASP A 46 -8.33 4.60 -15.46
C ASP A 46 -7.32 5.59 -14.85
N THR A 47 -7.78 6.52 -14.02
CA THR A 47 -6.94 7.56 -13.41
C THR A 47 -7.03 7.50 -11.91
N LEU A 48 -5.94 7.92 -11.24
CA LEU A 48 -5.91 8.08 -9.79
C LEU A 48 -6.33 9.50 -9.40
N THR A 49 -7.31 9.61 -8.52
CA THR A 49 -7.80 10.87 -7.93
C THR A 49 -8.02 10.71 -6.43
N GLY A 50 -7.91 11.79 -5.67
CA GLY A 50 -8.10 11.76 -4.21
C GLY A 50 -6.98 11.09 -3.41
N TRP A 51 -5.87 10.73 -4.06
CA TRP A 51 -4.67 10.16 -3.44
C TRP A 51 -3.41 10.87 -3.92
N VAL A 52 -2.43 11.02 -3.03
CA VAL A 52 -1.15 11.68 -3.31
C VAL A 52 0.01 10.91 -2.71
N VAL A 53 1.24 11.22 -3.14
CA VAL A 53 2.46 10.73 -2.49
C VAL A 53 3.03 11.84 -1.61
N GLU A 54 3.10 11.58 -0.30
CA GLU A 54 3.67 12.49 0.69
C GLU A 54 4.59 11.72 1.63
N ASP A 55 5.81 12.23 1.85
CA ASP A 55 6.83 11.63 2.73
C ASP A 55 7.10 10.13 2.50
N GLY A 56 6.97 9.68 1.25
CA GLY A 56 7.14 8.27 0.90
C GLY A 56 5.95 7.39 1.25
N CYS A 57 4.77 7.97 1.47
CA CYS A 57 3.53 7.26 1.72
C CYS A 57 2.51 7.56 0.62
N LEU A 58 1.66 6.59 0.29
CA LEU A 58 0.46 6.79 -0.52
C LEU A 58 -0.66 7.24 0.44
N VAL A 59 -1.14 8.49 0.30
CA VAL A 59 -2.02 9.16 1.26
C VAL A 59 -3.36 9.46 0.62
N GLY A 60 -4.43 8.89 1.19
CA GLY A 60 -5.81 9.22 0.82
C GLY A 60 -6.21 10.57 1.41
N LEU A 61 -6.73 11.45 0.56
CA LEU A 61 -7.15 12.81 0.94
C LEU A 61 -8.57 12.88 1.55
N GLY A 62 -9.25 11.74 1.66
CA GLY A 62 -10.62 11.67 2.19
C GLY A 62 -11.65 12.40 1.31
N LEU A 63 -11.40 12.48 0.00
CA LEU A 63 -12.32 13.12 -0.96
C LEU A 63 -13.45 12.17 -1.43
N GLY A 64 -13.37 10.89 -1.08
CA GLY A 64 -14.44 9.91 -1.24
C GLY A 64 -15.19 9.66 0.08
N GLY A 65 -16.36 9.03 -0.01
CA GLY A 65 -17.10 8.48 1.13
C GLY A 65 -17.10 6.96 1.09
N ASP A 66 -18.21 6.34 1.47
CA ASP A 66 -18.42 4.89 1.31
C ASP A 66 -18.33 4.43 -0.16
N ILE A 67 -18.45 5.36 -1.11
CA ILE A 67 -18.32 5.14 -2.56
C ILE A 67 -17.41 6.26 -3.14
N GLY A 68 -16.57 5.89 -4.11
CA GLY A 68 -15.85 6.85 -4.97
C GLY A 68 -14.49 7.33 -4.48
N GLY A 69 -13.88 6.67 -3.49
CA GLY A 69 -12.55 7.01 -2.98
C GLY A 69 -11.51 5.87 -3.07
N ASP A 70 -11.96 4.66 -3.39
CA ASP A 70 -11.11 3.48 -3.36
C ASP A 70 -10.22 3.36 -4.58
N ILE A 71 -9.06 2.75 -4.36
CA ILE A 71 -8.03 2.55 -5.38
C ILE A 71 -7.68 1.07 -5.46
N VAL A 72 -7.35 0.63 -6.66
CA VAL A 72 -6.97 -0.75 -6.95
C VAL A 72 -5.61 -0.78 -7.61
N SER A 73 -4.90 -1.89 -7.42
CA SER A 73 -3.71 -2.14 -8.21
C SER A 73 -4.07 -2.37 -9.68
N GLU A 74 -3.23 -1.91 -10.60
CA GLU A 74 -3.37 -2.22 -12.03
C GLU A 74 -3.20 -3.73 -12.30
N GLY A 75 -2.39 -4.41 -11.49
CA GLY A 75 -2.22 -5.85 -11.54
C GLY A 75 -3.34 -6.61 -10.82
N ALA A 76 -3.69 -7.80 -11.34
CA ALA A 76 -4.56 -8.76 -10.67
C ALA A 76 -3.73 -9.90 -10.08
N TYR A 77 -4.08 -10.34 -8.87
CA TYR A 77 -3.35 -11.35 -8.12
C TYR A 77 -4.30 -12.43 -7.58
N GLU A 78 -3.93 -13.69 -7.77
CA GLU A 78 -4.70 -14.83 -7.25
C GLU A 78 -4.19 -15.24 -5.87
N ASN A 79 -3.07 -15.97 -5.80
CA ASN A 79 -2.44 -16.36 -4.55
C ASN A 79 -1.26 -15.43 -4.25
N PHE A 80 -1.29 -14.74 -3.11
CA PHE A 80 -0.26 -13.78 -2.75
C PHE A 80 -0.03 -13.70 -1.24
N ILE A 81 1.12 -13.14 -0.87
CA ILE A 81 1.38 -12.62 0.48
C ILE A 81 1.52 -11.11 0.33
N LEU A 82 0.65 -10.36 1.01
CA LEU A 82 0.71 -8.90 1.04
C LEU A 82 1.28 -8.44 2.38
N LYS A 83 2.26 -7.56 2.33
CA LYS A 83 2.84 -6.90 3.50
C LYS A 83 2.79 -5.40 3.27
N TRP A 84 2.20 -4.68 4.20
CA TRP A 84 2.10 -3.23 4.16
C TRP A 84 2.18 -2.64 5.57
N GLU A 85 2.45 -1.34 5.63
CA GLU A 85 2.33 -0.54 6.83
C GLU A 85 1.25 0.51 6.59
N TRP A 86 0.51 0.87 7.63
CA TRP A 86 -0.58 1.83 7.52
C TRP A 86 -0.64 2.73 8.75
N LYS A 87 -1.29 3.88 8.58
CA LYS A 87 -1.58 4.84 9.65
C LYS A 87 -2.89 5.53 9.33
N LEU A 88 -3.72 5.73 10.35
CA LEU A 88 -4.96 6.48 10.25
C LEU A 88 -4.92 7.75 11.10
N GLY A 89 -5.59 8.79 10.62
CA GLY A 89 -5.92 9.96 11.43
C GLY A 89 -7.03 9.65 12.45
N PRO A 90 -7.29 10.54 13.42
CA PRO A 90 -8.41 10.40 14.35
C PRO A 90 -9.72 10.19 13.59
N HIS A 91 -10.50 9.18 13.99
CA HIS A 91 -11.77 8.78 13.34
C HIS A 91 -11.64 8.34 11.88
N GLY A 92 -10.43 8.08 11.38
CA GLY A 92 -10.24 7.50 10.06
C GLY A 92 -10.85 6.11 9.96
N ASN A 93 -11.49 5.83 8.83
CA ASN A 93 -11.97 4.51 8.45
C ASN A 93 -11.38 4.15 7.09
N SER A 94 -10.74 2.99 7.01
CA SER A 94 -10.12 2.45 5.81
C SER A 94 -9.87 0.97 6.03
N GLY A 95 -9.59 0.25 4.94
CA GLY A 95 -9.24 -1.16 4.99
C GLY A 95 -8.46 -1.56 3.75
N VAL A 96 -7.97 -2.79 3.74
CA VAL A 96 -7.41 -3.40 2.54
C VAL A 96 -8.35 -4.51 2.08
N MET A 97 -8.95 -4.29 0.91
CA MET A 97 -9.74 -5.32 0.23
C MET A 97 -8.85 -6.14 -0.71
N TYR A 98 -9.21 -7.41 -0.90
CA TYR A 98 -8.51 -8.30 -1.82
C TYR A 98 -9.48 -9.15 -2.63
N HIS A 99 -9.01 -9.69 -3.76
CA HIS A 99 -9.84 -10.39 -4.75
C HIS A 99 -11.04 -9.56 -5.24
N VAL A 100 -10.90 -8.24 -5.19
CA VAL A 100 -11.88 -7.29 -5.72
C VAL A 100 -12.06 -7.56 -7.21
N VAL A 101 -13.32 -7.62 -7.63
CA VAL A 101 -13.74 -7.70 -9.03
C VAL A 101 -14.44 -6.41 -9.39
N GLU A 102 -14.00 -5.81 -10.49
CA GLU A 102 -14.56 -4.58 -11.05
C GLU A 102 -15.63 -4.87 -12.11
N GLY A 103 -16.48 -3.88 -12.35
CA GLY A 103 -17.60 -3.96 -13.29
C GLY A 103 -18.59 -2.82 -13.05
N GLU A 104 -19.28 -2.39 -14.11
CA GLU A 104 -20.25 -1.28 -14.06
C GLU A 104 -21.41 -1.53 -13.07
N GLN A 105 -21.65 -2.79 -12.70
CA GLN A 105 -22.67 -3.19 -11.73
C GLN A 105 -22.25 -3.04 -10.26
N TYR A 106 -20.98 -2.77 -9.97
CA TYR A 106 -20.45 -2.61 -8.62
C TYR A 106 -20.08 -1.14 -8.40
N GLU A 107 -20.59 -0.55 -7.33
CA GLU A 107 -20.31 0.84 -6.95
C GLU A 107 -19.11 0.92 -5.99
N ALA A 108 -18.78 -0.16 -5.27
CA ALA A 108 -17.66 -0.21 -4.34
C ALA A 108 -16.92 -1.56 -4.29
N PRO A 109 -15.63 -1.59 -3.89
CA PRO A 109 -14.84 -2.82 -3.79
C PRO A 109 -15.37 -3.85 -2.80
N TYR A 110 -16.00 -3.41 -1.70
CA TYR A 110 -16.51 -4.30 -0.65
C TYR A 110 -17.67 -5.20 -1.12
N GLU A 111 -18.27 -4.90 -2.27
CA GLU A 111 -19.33 -5.72 -2.85
C GLU A 111 -18.80 -7.07 -3.37
N THR A 112 -17.51 -7.14 -3.69
CA THR A 112 -16.88 -8.33 -4.28
C THR A 112 -15.70 -8.85 -3.47
N GLY A 113 -14.96 -7.96 -2.81
CA GLY A 113 -13.76 -8.30 -2.06
C GLY A 113 -13.98 -8.34 -0.54
N PRO A 114 -13.53 -9.38 0.16
CA PRO A 114 -13.38 -9.33 1.62
C PRO A 114 -12.37 -8.24 2.06
N GLU A 115 -12.52 -7.76 3.29
CA GLU A 115 -11.73 -6.67 3.89
C GLU A 115 -10.92 -7.15 5.12
N TYR A 116 -9.73 -6.57 5.31
CA TYR A 116 -8.87 -6.68 6.50
C TYR A 116 -8.54 -5.33 7.11
#